data_AF-A0AB74HJ60-F1
#
_entry.id   AF-A0AB74HJ60-F1
#
_cell.length_a   1.000
_cell.length_b   1.000
_cell.length_c   1.000
_cell.angle_alpha   90.00
_cell.angle_beta   90.00
_cell.angle_gamma   90.00
#
_symmetry.space_group_name_H-M   'P 1'
#
loop_
_entity.id
_entity.type
_entity.pdbx_description
1 polymer ?
#
loop_
_entity_poly.entity_id
_entity_poly.type
_entity_poly.pdbx_seq_one_letter_code
_entity_poly.pdbx_strand_id
1 'polypeptide(L)'
;MGYAVDYIPTSEQKRRKVKKKYRREHVTSKAIRAKDMKQAVKWNLPRLDYETTGADTVDRYIAIRILHLDCISRDTDPDGDHAMQQLVSEGIVSKPKRVGGRQVFDRADLIQSLKAWTR
;
A
#
# COMPACT_ATOMS: atom_id res chain seq x y z
N MET A 1 46.02 -17.17 -26.57
CA MET A 1 45.09 -16.44 -25.68
C MET A 1 43.70 -16.56 -26.27
N GLY A 2 42.94 -17.59 -25.89
CA GLY A 2 41.58 -17.81 -26.39
C GLY A 2 40.58 -17.32 -25.37
N TYR A 3 39.95 -16.17 -25.62
CA TYR A 3 38.86 -15.69 -24.77
C TYR A 3 37.63 -16.55 -25.08
N ALA A 4 37.11 -17.28 -24.09
CA ALA A 4 35.82 -17.93 -24.19
C ALA A 4 34.74 -16.84 -24.29
N VAL A 5 34.21 -16.61 -25.49
CA VAL A 5 33.10 -15.68 -25.71
C VAL A 5 31.82 -16.48 -25.53
N ASP A 6 31.18 -16.33 -24.37
CA ASP A 6 29.85 -16.88 -24.12
C ASP A 6 28.83 -16.24 -25.07
N TYR A 7 28.52 -16.93 -26.17
CA TYR A 7 27.50 -16.47 -27.12
C TYR A 7 26.12 -16.68 -26.51
N ILE A 8 25.51 -15.61 -26.01
CA ILE A 8 24.11 -15.63 -25.57
C ILE A 8 23.21 -15.57 -26.82
N PRO A 9 22.39 -16.61 -27.12
CA PRO A 9 21.53 -16.63 -28.28
C PRO A 9 20.56 -15.45 -28.30
N THR A 10 20.28 -14.90 -29.49
CA THR A 10 19.44 -13.70 -29.69
C THR A 10 18.04 -13.83 -29.08
N SER A 11 17.48 -15.03 -29.03
CA SER A 11 16.19 -15.35 -28.38
C SER A 11 16.25 -15.20 -26.85
N GLU A 12 17.35 -15.62 -26.24
CA GLU A 12 17.58 -15.50 -24.80
C GLU A 12 17.85 -14.05 -24.40
N GLN A 13 18.60 -13.30 -25.22
CA GLN A 13 18.76 -11.85 -25.05
C GLN A 13 17.42 -11.11 -25.10
N LYS A 14 16.53 -11.45 -26.05
CA LYS A 14 15.17 -10.90 -26.14
C LYS A 14 14.34 -11.22 -24.90
N ARG A 15 14.34 -12.48 -24.42
CA ARG A 15 13.62 -12.87 -23.19
C ARG A 15 14.14 -12.13 -21.95
N ARG A 16 15.46 -11.99 -21.80
CA ARG A 16 16.09 -11.24 -20.70
C ARG A 16 15.68 -9.76 -20.72
N LYS A 17 15.64 -9.12 -21.90
CA LYS A 17 15.17 -7.73 -22.06
C LYS A 17 13.69 -7.56 -21.69
N VAL A 18 12.81 -8.46 -22.13
CA VAL A 18 11.37 -8.44 -21.77
C VAL A 18 11.18 -8.59 -20.26
N LYS A 19 11.86 -9.56 -19.63
CA LYS A 19 11.82 -9.72 -18.16
C LYS A 19 12.33 -8.47 -17.42
N LYS A 20 13.39 -7.83 -17.92
CA LYS A 20 13.94 -6.59 -17.33
C LYS A 20 12.95 -5.43 -17.46
N LYS A 21 12.26 -5.30 -18.60
CA LYS A 21 11.22 -4.30 -18.84
C LYS A 21 10.04 -4.49 -17.90
N TYR A 22 9.49 -5.71 -17.83
CA TYR A 22 8.39 -6.05 -16.92
C TYR A 22 8.74 -5.77 -15.45
N ARG A 23 9.94 -6.18 -15.00
CA ARG A 23 10.39 -5.88 -13.63
C ARG A 23 10.45 -4.39 -13.34
N ARG A 24 10.96 -3.57 -14.28
CA ARG A 24 11.01 -2.12 -14.12
C ARG A 24 9.61 -1.52 -14.02
N GLU A 25 8.72 -1.89 -14.93
CA GLU A 25 7.31 -1.44 -14.94
C GLU A 25 6.58 -1.79 -13.64
N HIS A 26 6.78 -3.02 -13.14
CA HIS A 26 6.20 -3.47 -11.87
C HIS A 26 6.77 -2.71 -10.67
N VAL A 27 8.08 -2.50 -10.62
CA VAL A 27 8.74 -1.72 -9.54
C VAL A 27 8.26 -0.27 -9.58
N THR A 28 8.14 0.34 -10.77
CA THR A 28 7.62 1.71 -10.90
C THR A 28 6.15 1.80 -10.50
N SER A 29 5.31 0.84 -10.89
CA SER A 29 3.89 0.80 -10.50
C SER A 29 3.74 0.65 -8.98
N LYS A 30 4.53 -0.22 -8.35
CA LYS A 30 4.55 -0.38 -6.88
C LYS A 30 4.99 0.90 -6.16
N ALA A 31 6.03 1.57 -6.66
CA ALA A 31 6.52 2.80 -6.07
C ALA A 31 5.52 3.96 -6.22
N ILE A 32 4.86 4.08 -7.37
CA ILE A 32 3.77 5.04 -7.60
C ILE A 32 2.63 4.76 -6.62
N ARG A 33 2.17 3.51 -6.53
CA ARG A 33 1.10 3.12 -5.59
C ARG A 33 1.44 3.46 -4.14
N ALA A 34 2.66 3.16 -3.68
CA ALA A 34 3.09 3.51 -2.32
C ALA A 34 3.13 5.02 -2.09
N LYS A 35 3.55 5.81 -3.08
CA LYS A 35 3.51 7.28 -3.04
C LYS A 35 2.08 7.79 -2.95
N ASP A 36 1.17 7.27 -3.77
CA ASP A 36 -0.24 7.65 -3.78
C ASP A 36 -0.93 7.29 -2.46
N MET A 37 -0.61 6.12 -1.88
CA MET A 37 -1.04 5.75 -0.52
C MET A 37 -0.55 6.75 0.52
N LYS A 38 0.75 7.08 0.52
CA LYS A 38 1.31 8.03 1.49
C LYS A 38 0.65 9.41 1.35
N GLN A 39 0.39 9.84 0.13
CA GLN A 39 -0.28 11.10 -0.17
C GLN A 39 -1.74 11.09 0.31
N ALA A 40 -2.51 10.07 -0.04
CA ALA A 40 -3.91 9.91 0.39
C ALA A 40 -4.03 9.94 1.91
N VAL A 41 -3.17 9.20 2.62
CA VAL A 41 -3.15 9.23 4.08
C VAL A 41 -2.81 10.64 4.58
N LYS A 42 -1.77 11.28 4.06
CA LYS A 42 -1.34 12.61 4.52
C LYS A 42 -2.45 13.65 4.42
N TRP A 43 -3.20 13.68 3.31
CA TRP A 43 -4.28 14.66 3.12
C TRP A 43 -5.50 14.39 3.98
N ASN A 44 -5.82 13.12 4.20
CA ASN A 44 -7.06 12.71 4.87
C ASN A 44 -6.89 12.44 6.37
N LEU A 45 -5.66 12.43 6.89
CA LEU A 45 -5.38 12.19 8.30
C LEU A 45 -6.05 13.18 9.26
N PRO A 46 -6.10 14.50 8.99
CA PRO A 46 -6.84 15.43 9.86
C PRO A 46 -8.34 15.11 9.91
N ARG A 47 -8.91 14.68 8.78
CA ARG A 47 -10.31 14.28 8.68
C ARG A 47 -10.58 12.99 9.45
N LEU A 48 -9.69 12.00 9.35
CA LEU A 48 -9.76 10.77 10.13
C LEU A 48 -9.71 11.05 11.63
N ASP A 49 -8.82 11.94 12.08
CA ASP A 49 -8.70 12.35 13.48
C ASP A 49 -10.02 12.98 13.96
N TYR A 50 -10.55 13.94 13.20
CA TYR A 50 -11.79 14.64 13.53
C TYR A 50 -13.03 13.74 13.53
N GLU A 51 -13.29 13.00 12.45
CA GLU A 51 -14.51 12.19 12.31
C GLU A 51 -14.57 10.99 13.29
N THR A 52 -13.41 10.54 13.79
CA THR A 52 -13.35 9.46 14.78
C THR A 52 -13.23 9.97 16.22
N THR A 53 -13.36 11.29 16.45
CA THR A 53 -13.26 11.87 17.79
C THR A 53 -14.30 11.27 18.73
N GLY A 54 -13.86 10.81 19.90
CA GLY A 54 -14.72 10.18 20.92
C GLY A 54 -14.96 8.69 20.72
N ALA A 55 -14.43 8.08 19.65
CA ALA A 55 -14.41 6.64 19.49
C ALA A 55 -13.08 6.04 19.98
N ASP A 56 -13.12 4.97 20.77
CA ASP A 56 -11.91 4.25 21.17
C ASP A 56 -11.36 3.39 20.03
N THR A 57 -12.24 2.92 19.15
CA THR A 57 -11.89 2.04 18.03
C THR A 57 -12.48 2.51 16.72
N VAL A 58 -11.75 2.28 15.63
CA VAL A 58 -12.17 2.63 14.27
C VAL A 58 -12.34 1.36 13.45
N ASP A 59 -13.51 1.19 12.83
CA ASP A 59 -13.74 0.08 11.91
C ASP A 59 -12.86 0.22 10.66
N ARG A 60 -12.32 -0.90 10.18
CA ARG A 60 -11.44 -0.96 9.01
C ARG A 60 -12.07 -0.32 7.77
N TYR A 61 -13.36 -0.57 7.52
CA TYR A 61 -14.07 -0.01 6.38
C TYR A 61 -14.22 1.51 6.50
N ILE A 62 -14.47 2.01 7.71
CA ILE A 62 -14.53 3.46 7.99
C ILE A 62 -13.16 4.10 7.73
N ALA A 63 -12.08 3.50 8.23
CA ALA A 63 -10.72 4.00 8.01
C ALA A 63 -10.37 4.07 6.52
N ILE A 64 -10.66 3.00 5.76
CA ILE A 64 -10.46 2.94 4.30
C ILE A 64 -11.16 4.09 3.60
N ARG A 65 -12.45 4.29 3.90
CA ARG A 65 -13.29 5.31 3.25
C ARG A 65 -12.82 6.73 3.55
N ILE A 66 -12.48 7.03 4.80
CA ILE A 66 -12.04 8.38 5.16
C ILE A 66 -10.68 8.68 4.54
N LEU A 67 -9.78 7.70 4.50
CA LEU A 67 -8.46 7.84 3.89
C LEU A 67 -8.49 7.80 2.35
N HIS A 68 -9.64 7.50 1.74
CA HIS A 68 -9.83 7.34 0.29
C HIS A 68 -8.90 6.28 -0.33
N LEU A 69 -8.67 5.16 0.37
CA LEU A 69 -7.80 4.09 -0.12
C LEU A 69 -8.40 3.34 -1.32
N ASP A 70 -9.72 3.32 -1.43
CA ASP A 70 -10.51 2.82 -2.57
C ASP A 70 -10.21 3.57 -3.88
N CYS A 71 -9.77 4.83 -3.77
CA CYS A 71 -9.48 5.66 -4.94
C CYS A 71 -8.08 5.44 -5.52
N ILE A 72 -7.20 4.71 -4.84
CA ILE A 72 -5.81 4.51 -5.25
C ILE A 72 -5.69 3.53 -6.42
N SER A 73 -6.56 2.53 -6.48
CA SER A 73 -6.52 1.49 -7.51
C SER A 73 -7.94 1.00 -7.82
N ARG A 74 -8.82 1.92 -8.25
CA ARG A 74 -10.25 1.65 -8.47
C ARG A 74 -10.53 0.41 -9.31
N ASP A 75 -9.69 0.14 -10.32
CA ASP A 75 -9.88 -1.00 -11.23
C ASP A 75 -9.50 -2.35 -10.62
N THR A 76 -8.58 -2.38 -9.64
CA THR A 76 -8.02 -3.64 -9.09
C THR A 76 -8.29 -3.85 -7.60
N ASP A 77 -8.67 -2.78 -6.89
CA ASP A 77 -8.95 -2.73 -5.46
C ASP A 77 -10.06 -1.69 -5.20
N PRO A 78 -11.28 -1.92 -5.71
CA PRO A 78 -12.38 -0.97 -5.60
C PRO A 78 -12.82 -0.70 -4.16
N ASP A 79 -12.58 -1.65 -3.26
CA ASP A 79 -12.87 -1.52 -1.83
C ASP A 79 -11.72 -0.91 -1.03
N GLY A 80 -10.51 -0.76 -1.61
CA GLY A 80 -9.32 -0.27 -0.90
C GLY A 80 -8.78 -1.22 0.18
N ASP A 81 -9.27 -2.46 0.24
CA ASP A 81 -8.89 -3.43 1.27
C ASP A 81 -7.45 -3.92 1.06
N HIS A 82 -7.01 -4.09 -0.19
CA HIS A 82 -5.62 -4.45 -0.46
C HIS A 82 -4.66 -3.34 -0.06
N ALA A 83 -5.03 -2.08 -0.27
CA ALA A 83 -4.24 -0.93 0.20
C ALA A 83 -4.14 -0.91 1.73
N MET A 84 -5.24 -1.13 2.44
CA MET A 84 -5.23 -1.21 3.92
C MET A 84 -4.43 -2.43 4.41
N GLN A 85 -4.56 -3.57 3.72
CA GLN A 85 -3.80 -4.78 4.04
C GLN A 85 -2.30 -4.57 3.82
N GLN A 86 -1.91 -3.79 2.82
CA GLN A 86 -0.51 -3.43 2.58
C GLN A 86 0.03 -2.58 3.74
N LEU A 87 -0.72 -1.59 4.24
CA LEU A 87 -0.30 -0.80 5.42
C LEU A 87 -0.06 -1.69 6.64
N VAL A 88 -0.93 -2.68 6.87
CA VAL A 88 -0.75 -3.66 7.96
C VAL A 88 0.47 -4.55 7.71
N SER A 89 0.65 -5.05 6.49
CA SER A 89 1.72 -5.99 6.14
C SER A 89 3.11 -5.35 6.14
N GLU A 90 3.18 -4.05 5.83
CA GLU A 90 4.40 -3.25 5.91
C GLU A 90 4.68 -2.73 7.34
N GLY A 91 3.79 -3.02 8.31
CA GLY A 91 3.94 -2.61 9.70
C GLY A 91 3.74 -1.11 9.94
N ILE A 92 3.10 -0.41 8.98
CA ILE A 92 2.78 1.02 9.09
C ILE A 92 1.63 1.24 10.06
N VAL A 93 0.68 0.29 10.13
CA VAL A 93 -0.40 0.28 11.11
C VAL A 93 -0.45 -1.08 11.79
N SER A 94 -0.83 -1.11 13.07
CA SER A 94 -0.97 -2.35 13.81
C SER A 94 -2.05 -3.26 13.20
N LYS A 95 -1.92 -4.56 13.42
CA LYS A 95 -2.92 -5.53 12.98
C LYS A 95 -4.27 -5.24 13.67
N PRO A 96 -5.39 -5.16 12.92
CA PRO A 96 -6.69 -4.91 13.51
C PRO A 96 -7.15 -6.09 14.38
N LYS A 97 -7.90 -5.77 15.43
CA LYS A 97 -8.57 -6.75 16.30
C LYS A 97 -9.90 -7.17 15.67
N ARG A 98 -10.36 -8.39 15.95
CA ARG A 98 -11.70 -8.85 15.57
C ARG A 98 -12.67 -8.65 16.72
N VAL A 99 -13.70 -7.84 16.53
CA VAL A 99 -14.75 -7.56 17.52
C VAL A 99 -16.11 -7.67 16.82
N GLY A 100 -17.01 -8.53 17.31
CA GLY A 100 -18.33 -8.72 16.72
C GLY A 100 -18.31 -9.10 15.22
N GLY A 101 -17.27 -9.83 14.78
CA GLY A 101 -17.07 -10.18 13.37
C GLY A 101 -16.43 -9.10 12.49
N ARG A 102 -16.24 -7.88 13.00
CA ARG A 102 -15.62 -6.75 12.30
C ARG A 102 -14.15 -6.60 12.66
N GLN A 103 -13.36 -6.03 11.73
CA GLN A 103 -11.97 -5.67 11.98
C GLN A 103 -11.91 -4.22 12.46
N VAL A 104 -11.36 -4.00 13.65
CA VAL A 104 -11.27 -2.68 14.28
C VAL A 104 -9.83 -2.36 14.67
N PHE A 105 -9.46 -1.10 14.52
CA PHE A 105 -8.18 -0.56 14.98
C PHE A 105 -8.41 0.21 16.28
N ASP A 106 -7.41 0.20 17.15
CA ASP A 106 -7.34 1.19 18.22
C ASP A 106 -7.14 2.58 17.57
N ARG A 107 -7.98 3.55 17.95
CA ARG A 107 -7.96 4.87 17.30
C ARG A 107 -6.63 5.58 17.52
N ALA A 108 -6.14 5.58 18.76
CA ALA A 108 -4.95 6.34 19.13
C ALA A 108 -3.73 5.77 18.42
N ASP A 109 -3.58 4.45 18.43
CA ASP A 109 -2.48 3.75 17.74
C ASP A 109 -2.54 3.96 16.22
N LEU A 110 -3.72 3.87 15.60
CA LEU A 110 -3.91 4.10 14.17
C LEU A 110 -3.46 5.51 13.78
N ILE A 111 -3.97 6.54 14.46
CA ILE A 111 -3.64 7.94 14.14
C ILE A 111 -2.16 8.21 14.37
N GLN A 112 -1.61 7.74 15.50
CA GLN A 112 -0.20 7.94 15.83
C GLN A 112 0.72 7.30 14.77
N SER A 113 0.42 6.07 14.36
CA SER A 113 1.24 5.34 13.39
C SER A 113 1.18 5.99 12.00
N LEU A 114 -0.01 6.42 11.56
CA LEU A 114 -0.17 7.15 10.30
C LEU A 114 0.49 8.54 10.33
N LYS A 115 0.45 9.26 11.46
CA LYS A 115 1.18 10.54 11.64
C LYS A 115 2.69 10.33 11.55
N ALA A 116 3.20 9.28 12.18
CA ALA A 116 4.63 8.93 12.14
C ALA A 116 5.10 8.58 10.72
N TRP A 117 4.27 7.84 9.97
CA TRP A 117 4.61 7.42 8.61
C TRP A 117 4.53 8.55 7.57
N THR A 118 3.57 9.46 7.72
CA THR A 118 3.33 10.57 6.77
C THR A 118 4.22 11.78 6.96
N ARG A 119 4.99 11.81 8.05
CA ARG A 119 6.06 12.78 8.30
C ARG A 119 7.13 12.72 7.19
#